data_AF-A0A359CMV3-F1
#
_entry.id   AF-A0A359CMV3-F1
#
_cell.length_a   1.000
_cell.length_b   1.000
_cell.length_c   1.000
_cell.angle_alpha   90.00
_cell.angle_beta   90.00
_cell.angle_gamma   90.00
#
_symmetry.space_group_name_H-M   'P 1'
#
loop_
_entity.id
_entity.type
_entity.pdbx_description
1 polymer ?
#
loop_
_entity_poly.entity_id
_entity_poly.type
_entity_poly.pdbx_seq_one_letter_code
_entity_poly.pdbx_strand_id
1 'polypeptide(L)'
;MNILTLLLFLIGIAYGGLTVLAGGFQLKEKKINFWASLLMIIGGILTVISIIINFILEKNTIYLLIVGIALIYAAAINNGYKMYGKINAKHHIVRICISILIIALYIVK
;
A
#
# COMPACT_ATOMS: atom_id res chain seq x y z
N MET A 1 -7.63 -23.83 -1.25
CA MET A 1 -7.06 -22.49 -1.00
C MET A 1 -5.67 -22.65 -0.40
N ASN A 2 -4.63 -22.19 -1.10
CA ASN A 2 -3.25 -22.32 -0.63
C ASN A 2 -3.02 -21.43 0.61
N ILE A 3 -2.23 -21.90 1.57
CA ILE A 3 -1.81 -21.11 2.74
C ILE A 3 -1.14 -19.81 2.32
N LEU A 4 -0.37 -19.82 1.23
CA LEU A 4 0.29 -18.63 0.69
C LEU A 4 -0.73 -17.60 0.16
N THR A 5 -1.79 -18.06 -0.50
CA THR A 5 -2.89 -17.20 -0.96
C THR A 5 -3.63 -16.55 0.21
N LEU A 6 -3.85 -17.30 1.30
CA LEU A 6 -4.46 -16.76 2.53
C LEU A 6 -3.54 -15.72 3.20
N LEU A 7 -2.24 -16.00 3.31
CA LEU A 7 -1.27 -15.05 3.87
C LEU A 7 -1.20 -13.77 3.04
N LEU A 8 -1.14 -13.88 1.71
CA LEU A 8 -1.20 -12.72 0.82
C LEU A 8 -2.47 -11.90 1.06
N PHE A 9 -3.62 -12.57 1.17
CA PHE A 9 -4.89 -11.89 1.40
C PHE A 9 -4.86 -11.09 2.71
N LEU A 10 -4.51 -11.74 3.82
CA LEU A 10 -4.48 -11.09 5.13
C LEU A 10 -3.51 -9.91 5.17
N ILE A 11 -2.27 -10.11 4.71
CA ILE A 11 -1.23 -9.08 4.75
C ILE A 11 -1.57 -7.95 3.77
N GLY A 12 -2.03 -8.28 2.56
CA GLY A 12 -2.38 -7.31 1.52
C GLY A 12 -3.57 -6.43 1.90
N ILE A 13 -4.62 -7.02 2.46
CA ILE A 13 -5.79 -6.28 2.97
C ILE A 13 -5.41 -5.41 4.14
N ALA A 14 -4.66 -5.93 5.12
CA ALA A 14 -4.22 -5.15 6.27
C ALA A 14 -3.34 -3.97 5.84
N TYR A 15 -2.34 -4.21 4.99
CA TYR A 15 -1.44 -3.16 4.51
C TYR A 15 -2.16 -2.10 3.68
N GLY A 16 -2.97 -2.52 2.69
CA GLY A 16 -3.73 -1.59 1.85
C GLY A 16 -4.76 -0.80 2.67
N GLY A 17 -5.52 -1.47 3.54
CA GLY A 17 -6.52 -0.86 4.41
C GLY A 17 -5.92 0.14 5.41
N LEU A 18 -4.85 -0.24 6.11
CA LEU A 18 -4.13 0.67 7.01
C LEU A 18 -3.58 1.88 6.25
N THR A 19 -3.15 1.71 5.00
CA THR A 19 -2.66 2.81 4.17
C THR A 19 -3.78 3.79 3.79
N VAL A 20 -4.97 3.29 3.47
CA VAL A 20 -6.17 4.12 3.23
C VAL A 20 -6.52 4.92 4.48
N LEU A 21 -6.60 4.25 5.63
CA LEU A 21 -6.90 4.89 6.90
C LEU A 21 -5.86 5.97 7.25
N ALA A 22 -4.58 5.66 7.09
CA ALA A 22 -3.50 6.62 7.32
C ALA A 22 -3.64 7.85 6.41
N GLY A 23 -3.91 7.67 5.11
CA GLY A 23 -4.14 8.77 4.19
C GLY A 23 -5.34 9.64 4.60
N GLY A 24 -6.44 9.02 5.03
CA GLY A 24 -7.64 9.70 5.51
C GLY A 24 -7.42 10.51 6.80
N PHE A 25 -6.75 9.93 7.80
CA PHE A 25 -6.39 10.64 9.03
C PHE A 25 -5.45 11.81 8.75
N GLN A 26 -4.42 11.60 7.93
CA GLN A 26 -3.46 12.65 7.58
C GLN A 26 -4.11 13.80 6.79
N LEU A 27 -5.15 13.51 5.99
CA LEU A 27 -5.95 14.51 5.32
C LEU A 27 -6.77 15.34 6.31
N LYS A 28 -7.46 14.68 7.25
CA LYS A 28 -8.26 15.33 8.30
C LYS A 28 -7.42 16.25 9.17
N GLU A 29 -6.22 15.80 9.55
CA GLU A 29 -5.31 16.57 10.43
C GLU A 29 -4.48 17.62 9.66
N LYS A 30 -4.63 17.74 8.34
CA LYS A 30 -3.86 18.65 7.45
C LYS A 30 -2.34 18.55 7.61
N LYS A 31 -1.83 17.41 8.10
CA LYS A 31 -0.39 17.20 8.36
C LYS A 31 0.42 17.08 7.07
N ILE A 32 -0.21 16.74 5.95
CA ILE A 32 0.45 16.52 4.66
C ILE A 32 -0.25 17.26 3.52
N ASN A 33 0.28 17.16 2.30
CA ASN A 33 -0.34 17.72 1.11
C ASN A 33 -1.56 16.91 0.72
N PHE A 34 -2.64 17.58 0.30
CA PHE A 34 -3.87 16.94 -0.19
C PHE A 34 -3.57 15.85 -1.22
N TRP A 35 -2.71 16.17 -2.20
CA TRP A 35 -2.28 15.24 -3.23
C TRP A 35 -1.59 13.99 -2.68
N ALA A 36 -0.76 14.12 -1.64
CA ALA A 36 -0.09 12.98 -1.04
C ALA A 36 -1.08 12.09 -0.26
N SER A 37 -2.01 12.68 0.49
CA SER A 37 -3.11 11.93 1.11
C SER A 37 -3.93 11.17 0.06
N LEU A 38 -4.27 11.83 -1.04
CA LEU A 38 -5.08 11.24 -2.10
C LEU A 38 -4.34 10.07 -2.78
N LEU A 39 -3.05 10.23 -3.08
CA LEU A 39 -2.21 9.15 -3.63
C LEU A 39 -2.11 7.96 -2.67
N MET A 40 -1.99 8.17 -1.36
CA MET A 40 -2.03 7.08 -0.37
C MET A 40 -3.36 6.34 -0.37
N ILE A 41 -4.48 7.08 -0.39
CA ILE A 41 -5.82 6.50 -0.39
C ILE A 41 -6.04 5.69 -1.68
N ILE A 42 -5.77 6.28 -2.84
CA ILE A 42 -5.94 5.60 -4.13
C ILE A 42 -5.04 4.37 -4.21
N GLY A 43 -3.75 4.51 -3.87
CA GLY A 43 -2.82 3.39 -3.92
C GLY A 43 -3.18 2.25 -2.96
N GLY A 44 -3.66 2.59 -1.76
CA GLY A 44 -4.19 1.61 -0.80
C GLY A 44 -5.44 0.90 -1.32
N ILE A 45 -6.39 1.62 -1.91
CA ILE A 45 -7.60 1.05 -2.54
C ILE A 45 -7.22 0.12 -3.69
N LEU A 46 -6.33 0.55 -4.60
CA LEU A 46 -5.87 -0.30 -5.72
C LEU A 46 -5.19 -1.58 -5.23
N THR A 47 -4.40 -1.48 -4.16
CA THR A 47 -3.77 -2.64 -3.51
C THR A 47 -4.86 -3.59 -2.99
N VAL A 48 -5.83 -3.10 -2.21
CA VAL A 48 -6.94 -3.91 -1.68
C VAL A 48 -7.74 -4.56 -2.82
N ILE A 49 -8.16 -3.79 -3.82
CA ILE A 49 -8.94 -4.30 -4.95
C ILE A 49 -8.16 -5.38 -5.71
N SER A 50 -6.86 -5.16 -5.95
CA SER A 50 -6.01 -6.14 -6.61
C SER A 50 -5.97 -7.47 -5.86
N ILE A 51 -5.83 -7.42 -4.54
CA ILE A 51 -5.82 -8.60 -3.66
C ILE A 51 -7.19 -9.29 -3.62
N ILE A 52 -8.29 -8.54 -3.52
CA ILE A 52 -9.66 -9.09 -3.52
C ILE A 52 -9.96 -9.79 -4.85
N ILE A 53 -9.69 -9.13 -5.98
CA ILE A 53 -9.92 -9.71 -7.31
C ILE A 53 -9.10 -10.99 -7.47
N ASN A 54 -7.84 -10.96 -7.05
CA ASN A 54 -6.99 -12.15 -7.14
C ASN A 54 -7.47 -13.28 -6.22
N PHE A 55 -8.00 -12.96 -5.03
CA PHE A 55 -8.46 -13.96 -4.07
C PHE A 55 -9.81 -14.59 -4.47
N ILE A 56 -10.76 -13.79 -4.95
CA ILE A 56 -12.13 -14.25 -5.27
C ILE A 56 -12.25 -14.77 -6.70
N LEU A 57 -11.65 -14.05 -7.66
CA LEU A 57 -11.80 -14.35 -9.09
C LEU A 57 -10.59 -15.09 -9.67
N GLU A 58 -9.55 -15.34 -8.88
CA GLU A 58 -8.29 -15.99 -9.29
C GLU A 58 -7.60 -15.31 -10.48
N LYS A 59 -7.92 -14.03 -10.74
CA LYS A 59 -7.34 -13.27 -11.85
C LYS A 59 -5.98 -12.70 -11.47
N ASN A 60 -5.09 -12.67 -12.46
CA ASN A 60 -3.81 -11.97 -12.32
C ASN A 60 -4.03 -10.46 -12.45
N THR A 61 -3.66 -9.76 -11.39
CA THR A 61 -3.82 -8.32 -11.12
C THR A 61 -2.50 -7.70 -10.65
N ILE A 62 -1.35 -8.36 -10.94
CA ILE A 62 -0.03 -7.93 -10.48
C ILE A 62 0.30 -6.49 -10.89
N TYR A 63 -0.09 -6.06 -12.09
CA TYR A 63 0.12 -4.67 -12.54
C TYR A 63 -0.68 -3.68 -11.68
N LEU A 64 -1.91 -4.02 -11.30
CA LEU A 64 -2.73 -3.20 -10.42
C LEU A 64 -2.13 -3.08 -9.02
N LEU A 65 -1.56 -4.19 -8.52
CA LEU A 65 -0.85 -4.23 -7.24
C LEU A 65 0.41 -3.34 -7.27
N ILE A 66 1.22 -3.46 -8.31
CA ILE A 66 2.45 -2.67 -8.49
C ILE A 66 2.11 -1.18 -8.57
N VAL A 67 1.09 -0.80 -9.36
CA VAL A 67 0.63 0.60 -9.43
C VAL A 67 0.16 1.09 -8.07
N GLY A 68 -0.64 0.30 -7.35
CA GLY A 68 -1.10 0.63 -6.00
C GLY A 68 0.07 0.92 -5.05
N ILE A 69 1.05 0.01 -4.99
CA ILE A 69 2.25 0.16 -4.15
C ILE A 69 3.07 1.38 -4.60
N ALA A 70 3.26 1.60 -5.89
CA ALA A 70 4.03 2.73 -6.42
C ALA A 70 3.44 4.10 -6.01
N LEU A 71 2.10 4.24 -6.07
CA LEU A 71 1.41 5.45 -5.62
C LEU A 71 1.61 5.68 -4.11
N ILE A 72 1.50 4.61 -3.32
CA ILE A 72 1.76 4.64 -1.88
C ILE A 72 3.20 5.12 -1.61
N TYR A 73 4.18 4.67 -2.41
CA TYR A 73 5.58 5.11 -2.31
C TYR A 73 5.77 6.59 -2.60
N ALA A 74 5.28 7.04 -3.75
CA ALA A 74 5.38 8.43 -4.17
C ALA A 74 4.80 9.37 -3.11
N ALA A 75 3.66 8.98 -2.53
CA ALA A 75 3.03 9.75 -1.46
C ALA A 75 3.86 9.79 -0.17
N ALA A 76 4.47 8.68 0.24
CA ALA A 76 5.27 8.65 1.47
C ALA A 76 6.52 9.53 1.40
N ILE A 77 7.16 9.62 0.22
CA ILE A 77 8.32 10.49 0.03
C ILE A 77 7.89 11.93 0.31
N ASN A 78 6.81 12.39 -0.31
CA ASN A 78 6.27 13.73 -0.10
C ASN A 78 5.87 13.96 1.38
N ASN A 79 5.25 12.96 2.02
CA ASN A 79 4.87 13.04 3.43
C ASN A 79 6.06 13.22 4.37
N GLY A 80 7.14 12.46 4.16
CA GLY A 80 8.35 12.57 4.96
C GLY A 80 8.92 13.98 4.91
N TYR A 81 9.09 14.52 3.70
CA TYR A 81 9.59 15.89 3.51
C TYR A 81 8.69 16.93 4.16
N LYS A 82 7.37 16.84 4.02
CA LYS A 82 6.46 17.85 4.58
C LYS A 82 6.39 17.81 6.11
N MET A 83 6.41 16.62 6.72
CA MET A 83 6.27 16.49 8.18
C MET A 83 7.59 16.70 8.93
N TYR A 84 8.72 16.30 8.36
CA TYR A 84 9.99 16.24 9.07
C TYR A 84 11.15 16.98 8.37
N GLY A 85 10.90 17.60 7.22
CA GLY A 85 11.94 18.22 6.37
C GLY A 85 12.89 17.21 5.71
N LYS A 86 12.68 15.91 5.95
CA LYS A 86 13.53 14.81 5.45
C LYS A 86 12.73 13.53 5.28
N ILE A 87 13.24 12.62 4.46
CA ILE A 87 12.66 11.29 4.30
C ILE A 87 12.69 10.55 5.63
N ASN A 88 11.54 10.03 6.07
CA ASN A 88 11.46 9.18 7.25
C ASN A 88 11.94 7.77 6.87
N ALA A 89 13.26 7.55 6.93
CA ALA A 89 13.91 6.31 6.50
C ALA A 89 13.33 5.07 7.19
N LYS A 90 12.99 5.15 8.48
CA LYS A 90 12.42 4.00 9.23
C LYS A 90 11.08 3.57 8.63
N HIS A 91 10.17 4.51 8.40
CA HIS A 91 8.87 4.20 7.79
C HIS A 91 9.00 3.72 6.35
N HIS A 92 9.94 4.29 5.58
CA HIS A 92 10.18 3.83 4.22
C HIS A 92 10.72 2.40 4.16
N ILE A 93 11.69 2.05 5.01
CA ILE A 93 12.25 0.69 5.06
C ILE A 93 11.16 -0.33 5.40
N VAL A 94 10.34 -0.07 6.43
CA VAL A 94 9.23 -0.97 6.80
C VAL A 94 8.26 -1.14 5.62
N ARG A 95 7.93 -0.04 4.94
CA ARG A 95 7.08 -0.07 3.76
C ARG A 95 7.70 -0.88 2.61
N ILE A 96 9.03 -0.87 2.46
CA ILE A 96 9.74 -1.57 1.37
C ILE A 96 9.65 -3.06 1.67
N CYS A 97 10.00 -3.45 2.89
CA CYS A 97 9.96 -4.83 3.34
C CYS A 97 8.56 -5.44 3.18
N ILE A 98 7.51 -4.73 3.59
CA ILE A 98 6.13 -5.22 3.44
C ILE A 98 5.74 -5.32 1.97
N SER A 99 6.13 -4.34 1.14
CA SER A 99 5.80 -4.34 -0.30
C SER A 99 6.51 -5.48 -1.03
N ILE A 100 7.79 -5.73 -0.73
CA ILE A 100 8.55 -6.87 -1.27
C ILE A 100 7.91 -8.18 -0.83
N LEU A 101 7.53 -8.31 0.44
CA LEU A 101 6.87 -9.51 0.96
C LEU A 101 5.55 -9.77 0.23
N ILE A 102 4.71 -8.75 0.05
CA ILE A 102 3.43 -8.86 -0.67
C ILE A 102 3.67 -9.29 -2.12
N ILE A 103 4.64 -8.69 -2.81
CA ILE A 103 4.96 -9.04 -4.22
C ILE A 103 5.52 -10.47 -4.31
N ALA A 104 6.42 -10.86 -3.41
CA ALA A 104 6.98 -12.21 -3.38
C ALA A 104 5.89 -13.26 -3.13
N LEU A 105 5.02 -13.04 -2.13
CA LEU A 105 3.87 -13.89 -1.90
C LEU A 105 2.93 -13.94 -3.11
N TYR A 106 2.74 -12.81 -3.80
CA TYR A 106 1.91 -12.76 -5.00
C TYR A 106 2.42 -13.66 -6.12
N ILE A 107 3.74 -13.70 -6.32
CA ILE A 107 4.38 -14.47 -7.39
C ILE A 107 4.42 -15.97 -7.06
N VAL A 108 4.59 -16.32 -5.78
CA VAL A 108 4.87 -17.69 -5.34
C VAL A 108 3.64 -18.50 -4.88
N LYS A 109 2.54 -17.82 -4.52
CA LYS A 109 1.32 -18.47 -3.98
C LYS A 109 0.66 -19.49 -4.91
#